data_AF-A0A395TYI7-F1
#
_entry.id   AF-A0A395TYI7-F1
#
_cell.length_a   1.000
_cell.length_b   1.000
_cell.length_c   1.000
_cell.angle_alpha   90.00
_cell.angle_beta   90.00
_cell.angle_gamma   90.00
#
_symmetry.space_group_name_H-M   'P 1'
#
loop_
_entity.id
_entity.type
_entity.pdbx_description
1 polymer ?
#
loop_
_entity_poly.entity_id
_entity_poly.type
_entity_poly.pdbx_seq_one_letter_code
_entity_poly.pdbx_strand_id
1 'polypeptide(L)'
;MKYIFIFFSIALSASSAAVTIDDSVANKSDTLVKLPASTVPCYGIKPGMCEQDGKQVTHIEFVSNIAGEPSIVKAIHYFPNRDDKIILEYTTVEMEYVQEKSKDIWRATPFSSFFDFNKKRMRYLEKQQSEVQENCPKQGGCKILFEMIEDLKNRQ
;
A
#
# COMPACT_ATOMS: atom_id res chain seq x y z
N MET A 1 39.35 28.51 27.21
CA MET A 1 37.89 28.70 27.07
C MET A 1 37.43 27.88 25.86
N LYS A 2 36.71 26.77 26.07
CA LYS A 2 36.23 25.87 25.01
C LYS A 2 34.71 25.97 24.97
N TYR A 3 34.16 26.43 23.85
CA TYR A 3 32.72 26.39 23.57
C TYR A 3 32.37 25.01 23.01
N ILE A 4 31.41 24.33 23.64
CA ILE A 4 30.84 23.08 23.12
C ILE A 4 29.48 23.44 22.51
N PHE A 5 29.35 23.22 21.21
CA PHE A 5 28.08 23.25 20.49
C PHE A 5 27.34 21.94 20.75
N ILE A 6 26.12 22.03 21.28
CA ILE A 6 25.22 20.88 21.42
C ILE A 6 24.29 20.89 20.20
N PHE A 7 24.50 19.95 19.28
CA PHE A 7 23.53 19.61 18.25
C PHE A 7 22.57 18.57 18.82
N PHE A 8 21.29 18.93 18.95
CA PHE A 8 20.22 17.95 19.17
C PHE A 8 19.79 17.38 17.82
N SER A 9 20.24 16.16 17.50
CA SER A 9 19.64 15.36 16.44
C SER A 9 18.43 14.62 17.01
N ILE A 10 17.22 15.00 16.60
CA ILE A 10 16.03 14.16 16.79
C ILE A 10 16.15 13.02 15.79
N ALA A 11 16.69 11.89 16.24
CA ALA A 11 16.64 10.64 15.48
C ALA A 11 15.21 10.08 15.60
N LEU A 12 14.40 10.28 14.55
CA LEU A 12 13.14 9.58 14.38
C LEU A 12 13.48 8.15 13.94
N SER A 13 13.58 7.22 14.91
CA SER A 13 13.81 5.81 14.63
C SER A 13 12.55 5.17 14.06
N ALA A 14 12.52 5.04 12.74
CA ALA A 14 11.75 4.00 12.05
C ALA A 14 12.49 2.66 12.15
N SER A 15 11.75 1.55 12.02
CA SER A 15 12.13 0.12 12.08
C SER A 15 11.80 -0.51 13.43
N SER A 16 11.13 -1.66 13.53
CA SER A 16 10.68 -2.65 12.55
C SER A 16 9.72 -3.57 13.30
N ALA A 17 8.54 -3.87 12.74
CA ALA A 17 7.68 -4.91 13.28
C ALA A 17 8.37 -6.28 13.10
N ALA A 18 9.01 -6.77 14.15
CA ALA A 18 9.49 -8.15 14.22
C ALA A 18 8.31 -9.03 14.65
N VAL A 19 7.86 -9.88 13.74
CA VAL A 19 6.88 -10.95 14.05
C VAL A 19 7.68 -12.15 14.55
N THR A 20 7.63 -12.41 15.84
CA THR A 20 8.12 -13.67 16.44
C THR A 20 7.03 -14.74 16.36
N ILE A 21 7.37 -15.90 15.81
CA ILE A 21 6.52 -17.09 15.82
C ILE A 21 6.69 -17.76 17.18
N ASP A 22 5.62 -17.80 17.97
CA ASP A 22 5.55 -18.64 19.16
C ASP A 22 4.92 -19.98 18.74
N ASP A 23 5.77 -20.98 18.54
CA ASP A 23 5.38 -22.36 18.20
C ASP A 23 5.15 -23.25 19.45
N SER A 24 4.90 -22.65 20.63
CA SER A 24 4.54 -23.42 21.82
C SER A 24 3.02 -23.56 21.99
N VAL A 25 2.42 -24.41 21.14
CA VAL A 25 1.02 -24.81 21.26
C VAL A 25 0.79 -25.58 22.55
N ALA A 26 -0.03 -25.04 23.46
CA ALA A 26 -0.98 -25.84 24.25
C ALA A 26 -2.01 -24.94 24.96
N ASN A 27 -3.28 -25.08 24.59
CA ASN A 27 -4.47 -24.58 25.30
C ASN A 27 -4.74 -23.07 25.29
N LYS A 28 -5.38 -22.59 24.21
CA LYS A 28 -6.71 -21.93 24.25
C LYS A 28 -7.12 -21.46 22.86
N SER A 29 -8.42 -21.42 22.67
CA SER A 29 -9.17 -21.09 21.46
C SER A 29 -9.01 -19.63 21.01
N ASP A 30 -7.79 -19.18 20.77
CA ASP A 30 -7.57 -17.84 20.23
C ASP A 30 -7.40 -17.97 18.73
N THR A 31 -8.49 -17.67 18.03
CA THR A 31 -8.53 -17.42 16.59
C THR A 31 -7.54 -16.29 16.30
N LEU A 32 -6.26 -16.62 16.08
CA LEU A 32 -5.23 -15.68 15.67
C LEU A 32 -5.56 -15.23 14.24
N VAL A 33 -6.47 -14.26 14.12
CA VAL A 33 -6.74 -13.56 12.87
C VAL A 33 -5.51 -12.72 12.57
N LYS A 34 -4.62 -13.26 11.74
CA LYS A 34 -3.48 -12.51 11.22
C LYS A 34 -4.02 -11.40 10.33
N LEU A 35 -3.94 -10.17 10.80
CA LEU A 35 -4.33 -9.00 10.02
C LEU A 35 -3.29 -8.74 8.92
N PRO A 36 -3.71 -8.28 7.73
CA PRO A 36 -2.77 -7.79 6.72
C PRO A 36 -1.85 -6.71 7.28
N ALA A 37 -0.65 -6.59 6.69
CA ALA A 37 0.35 -5.60 7.11
C ALA A 37 -0.15 -4.14 7.00
N SER A 38 -1.16 -3.87 6.18
CA SER A 38 -1.78 -2.55 6.00
C SER A 38 -3.14 -2.43 6.69
N THR A 39 -3.20 -2.84 7.95
CA THR A 39 -4.37 -2.68 8.81
C THR A 39 -4.15 -1.67 9.91
N VAL A 40 -5.22 -0.95 10.26
CA VAL A 40 -5.20 0.00 11.37
C VAL A 40 -6.51 -0.07 12.17
N PRO A 41 -6.44 -0.15 13.52
CA PRO A 41 -7.61 -0.12 14.37
C PRO A 41 -8.23 1.28 14.40
N CYS A 42 -9.56 1.33 14.39
CA CYS A 42 -10.37 2.54 14.43
C CYS A 42 -11.38 2.44 15.59
N TYR A 43 -11.38 3.45 16.46
CA TYR A 43 -12.13 3.47 17.72
C TYR A 43 -13.45 4.25 17.65
N GLY A 44 -13.95 4.48 16.43
CA GLY A 44 -15.11 5.32 16.16
C GLY A 44 -16.38 4.90 16.89
N ILE A 45 -17.17 5.88 17.32
CA ILE A 45 -18.47 5.68 17.98
C ILE A 45 -19.64 5.73 16.98
N LYS A 46 -19.40 6.23 15.77
CA LYS A 46 -20.40 6.35 14.70
C LYS A 46 -19.98 5.54 13.48
N PRO A 47 -20.92 4.88 12.78
CA PRO A 47 -20.63 4.18 11.54
C PRO A 47 -19.98 5.11 10.51
N GLY A 48 -18.93 4.62 9.84
CA GLY A 48 -18.22 5.35 8.78
C GLY A 48 -17.22 6.41 9.25
N MET A 49 -17.04 6.59 10.56
CA MET A 49 -16.14 7.60 11.14
C MET A 49 -15.19 6.97 12.15
N CYS A 50 -13.94 7.44 12.18
CA CYS A 50 -12.97 7.22 13.25
C CYS A 50 -12.87 8.43 14.17
N GLU A 51 -12.23 8.25 15.31
CA GLU A 51 -11.88 9.33 16.23
C GLU A 51 -10.37 9.55 16.21
N GLN A 52 -9.96 10.80 16.00
CA GLN A 52 -8.55 11.23 16.00
C GLN A 52 -8.47 12.57 16.73
N ASP A 53 -7.66 12.66 17.78
CA ASP A 53 -7.49 13.88 18.60
C ASP A 53 -8.81 14.49 19.09
N GLY A 54 -9.77 13.64 19.47
CA GLY A 54 -11.11 14.04 19.93
C GLY A 54 -12.04 14.57 18.83
N LYS A 55 -11.65 14.45 17.56
CA LYS A 55 -12.47 14.82 16.40
C LYS A 55 -12.92 13.60 15.62
N GLN A 56 -14.10 13.69 15.02
CA GLN A 56 -14.59 12.67 14.09
C GLN A 56 -13.99 12.92 12.71
N VAL A 57 -13.36 11.90 12.16
CA VAL A 57 -12.75 11.90 10.82
C VAL A 57 -13.29 10.72 10.04
N THR A 58 -13.38 10.83 8.72
CA THR A 58 -13.77 9.68 7.89
C THR A 58 -12.70 8.58 7.95
N HIS A 59 -13.08 7.34 7.62
CA HIS A 59 -12.10 6.25 7.55
C HIS A 59 -10.94 6.57 6.59
N ILE A 60 -11.23 7.20 5.45
CA ILE A 60 -10.23 7.57 4.44
C ILE A 60 -9.26 8.62 4.97
N GLU A 61 -9.78 9.67 5.60
CA GLU A 61 -8.94 10.72 6.22
C GLU A 61 -8.07 10.12 7.33
N PHE A 62 -8.64 9.27 8.17
CA PHE A 62 -7.91 8.61 9.25
C PHE A 62 -6.73 7.79 8.72
N VAL A 63 -6.96 6.89 7.75
CA VAL A 63 -5.88 6.06 7.20
C VAL A 63 -4.87 6.90 6.42
N SER A 64 -5.30 7.96 5.74
CA SER A 64 -4.39 8.87 5.03
C SER A 64 -3.49 9.66 5.98
N ASN A 65 -4.03 10.11 7.12
CA ASN A 65 -3.28 10.80 8.15
C ASN A 65 -2.24 9.89 8.80
N ILE A 66 -2.60 8.64 9.08
CA ILE A 66 -1.69 7.65 9.70
C ILE A 66 -0.61 7.19 8.73
N ALA A 67 -0.97 6.96 7.46
CA ALA A 67 -0.01 6.61 6.42
C ALA A 67 0.93 7.77 6.05
N GLY A 68 0.54 9.01 6.35
CA GLY A 68 1.27 10.22 5.93
C GLY A 68 1.16 10.50 4.43
N GLU A 69 0.27 9.79 3.72
CA GLU A 69 0.05 9.95 2.29
C GLU A 69 -1.38 9.55 1.89
N PRO A 70 -1.89 10.04 0.74
CA PRO A 70 -3.25 9.72 0.28
C PRO A 70 -3.48 8.22 0.21
N SER A 71 -4.53 7.76 0.89
CA SER A 71 -4.83 6.34 1.06
C SER A 71 -6.31 6.03 0.82
N ILE A 72 -6.60 4.77 0.51
CA ILE A 72 -7.92 4.25 0.18
C ILE A 72 -8.22 3.07 1.11
N VAL A 73 -9.43 3.04 1.67
CA VAL A 73 -9.91 1.93 2.48
C VAL A 73 -10.39 0.80 1.57
N LYS A 74 -9.80 -0.39 1.71
CA LYS A 74 -10.11 -1.59 0.92
C LYS A 74 -11.17 -2.46 1.58
N ALA A 75 -11.10 -2.59 2.91
CA ALA A 75 -12.09 -3.34 3.68
C ALA A 75 -12.28 -2.73 5.07
N ILE A 76 -13.45 -2.98 5.64
CA ILE A 76 -13.85 -2.52 6.97
C ILE A 76 -14.34 -3.74 7.72
N HIS A 77 -13.65 -4.10 8.79
CA HIS A 77 -13.96 -5.25 9.63
C HIS A 77 -14.52 -4.78 10.97
N TYR A 78 -15.73 -5.20 11.32
CA TYR A 78 -16.40 -4.80 12.55
C TYR A 78 -16.22 -5.86 13.63
N PHE A 79 -15.85 -5.43 14.83
CA PHE A 79 -15.63 -6.32 15.97
C PHE A 79 -16.40 -5.81 17.19
N PRO A 80 -17.59 -6.36 17.48
CA PRO A 80 -18.45 -5.86 18.56
C PRO A 80 -17.87 -6.12 19.96
N ASN A 81 -16.96 -7.08 20.09
CA ASN A 81 -16.40 -7.53 21.37
C ASN A 81 -14.94 -7.08 21.59
N ARG A 82 -14.42 -6.16 20.77
CA ARG A 82 -13.06 -5.63 20.88
C ARG A 82 -13.09 -4.13 21.22
N ASP A 83 -12.05 -3.66 21.89
CA ASP A 83 -11.87 -2.24 22.17
C ASP A 83 -11.75 -1.43 20.87
N ASP A 84 -11.00 -1.98 19.89
CA ASP A 84 -11.01 -1.51 18.51
C ASP A 84 -12.25 -2.03 17.79
N LYS A 85 -13.31 -1.22 17.85
CA LYS A 85 -14.63 -1.50 17.26
C LYS A 85 -14.56 -1.86 15.78
N ILE A 86 -13.56 -1.34 15.07
CA ILE A 86 -13.38 -1.53 13.63
C ILE A 86 -11.89 -1.69 13.32
N ILE A 87 -11.54 -2.59 12.41
CA ILE A 87 -10.24 -2.62 11.75
C ILE A 87 -10.41 -2.23 10.29
N LEU A 88 -9.60 -1.27 9.85
CA LEU A 88 -9.58 -0.81 8.48
C LEU A 88 -8.40 -1.47 7.74
N GLU A 89 -8.68 -2.15 6.65
CA GLU A 89 -7.67 -2.49 5.65
C GLU A 89 -7.55 -1.34 4.67
N TYR A 90 -6.33 -0.88 4.42
CA TYR A 90 -6.10 0.21 3.49
C TYR A 90 -4.94 -0.08 2.54
N THR A 91 -4.86 0.74 1.50
CA THR A 91 -3.74 0.83 0.59
C THR A 91 -3.48 2.29 0.28
N THR A 92 -2.29 2.61 -0.19
CA THR A 92 -1.97 3.97 -0.65
C THR A 92 -2.53 4.15 -2.06
N VAL A 93 -2.86 5.39 -2.45
CA VAL A 93 -3.35 5.69 -3.82
C VAL A 93 -2.32 5.26 -4.87
N GLU A 94 -1.03 5.41 -4.55
CA GLU A 94 0.07 4.92 -5.39
C GLU A 94 0.03 3.41 -5.57
N MET A 95 -0.08 2.65 -4.47
CA MET A 95 -0.09 1.19 -4.54
C MET A 95 -1.34 0.66 -5.23
N GLU A 96 -2.50 1.29 -5.04
CA GLU A 96 -3.71 0.97 -5.81
C GLU A 96 -3.48 1.18 -7.30
N TYR A 97 -2.96 2.34 -7.70
CA TYR A 97 -2.64 2.64 -9.10
C TYR A 97 -1.68 1.60 -9.69
N VAL A 98 -0.62 1.25 -8.96
CA VAL A 98 0.35 0.23 -9.39
C VAL A 98 -0.33 -1.13 -9.57
N GLN A 99 -1.19 -1.54 -8.64
CA GLN A 99 -1.88 -2.83 -8.73
C GLN A 99 -2.88 -2.88 -9.89
N GLU A 100 -3.67 -1.83 -10.10
CA GLU A 100 -4.63 -1.78 -11.20
C GLU A 100 -3.90 -1.74 -12.55
N LYS A 101 -2.93 -0.84 -12.68
CA LYS A 101 -2.22 -0.65 -13.95
C LYS A 101 -1.37 -1.86 -14.32
N SER A 102 -0.78 -2.54 -13.34
CA SER A 102 -0.06 -3.81 -13.59
C SER A 102 -1.00 -4.89 -14.12
N LYS A 103 -2.20 -5.05 -13.56
CA LYS A 103 -3.20 -5.99 -14.07
C LYS A 103 -3.61 -5.68 -15.50
N ASP A 104 -3.79 -4.40 -15.83
CA ASP A 104 -4.15 -3.98 -17.18
C ASP A 104 -3.04 -4.31 -18.19
N ILE A 105 -1.79 -3.98 -17.86
CA ILE A 105 -0.62 -4.29 -18.69
C ILE A 105 -0.48 -5.80 -18.89
N TRP A 106 -0.61 -6.59 -17.82
CA TRP A 106 -0.53 -8.05 -17.87
C TRP A 106 -1.62 -8.68 -18.74
N ARG A 107 -2.88 -8.25 -18.58
CA ARG A 107 -4.01 -8.81 -19.33
C ARG A 107 -3.94 -8.49 -20.82
N ALA A 108 -3.46 -7.30 -21.16
CA ALA A 108 -3.45 -6.81 -22.52
C ALA A 108 -2.19 -7.19 -23.32
N THR A 109 -1.15 -7.74 -22.68
CA THR A 109 0.06 -8.19 -23.38
C THR A 109 -0.16 -9.59 -23.96
N PRO A 110 -0.32 -9.75 -25.29
CA PRO A 110 -0.57 -11.06 -25.88
C PRO A 110 0.71 -11.90 -25.88
N PHE A 111 0.58 -13.17 -25.48
CA PHE A 111 1.68 -14.13 -25.32
C PHE A 111 2.20 -14.77 -26.64
N SER A 112 1.85 -14.27 -27.82
CA SER A 112 2.07 -15.01 -29.09
C SER A 112 3.22 -14.49 -29.98
N SER A 113 3.93 -15.46 -30.59
CA SER A 113 5.23 -15.36 -31.27
C SER A 113 5.17 -15.02 -32.78
N PHE A 114 4.19 -14.23 -33.22
CA PHE A 114 4.11 -13.79 -34.62
C PHE A 114 4.68 -12.37 -34.76
N PHE A 115 5.53 -12.13 -35.77
CA PHE A 115 6.23 -10.85 -35.97
C PHE A 115 5.32 -9.60 -35.92
N ASP A 116 4.09 -9.70 -36.44
CA ASP A 116 3.12 -8.59 -36.45
C ASP A 116 2.49 -8.34 -35.06
N PHE A 117 2.42 -9.37 -34.21
CA PHE A 117 2.03 -9.24 -32.81
C PHE A 117 3.14 -8.59 -31.97
N ASN A 118 4.41 -8.84 -32.29
CA ASN A 118 5.52 -8.22 -31.57
C ASN A 118 5.53 -6.68 -31.77
N LYS A 119 5.34 -6.19 -33.00
CA LYS A 119 5.25 -4.75 -33.28
C LYS A 119 4.04 -4.07 -32.61
N LYS A 120 2.91 -4.79 -32.49
CA LYS A 120 1.71 -4.30 -31.78
C LYS A 120 1.93 -4.28 -30.27
N ARG A 121 2.54 -5.33 -29.71
CA ARG A 121 2.95 -5.42 -28.30
C ARG A 121 3.90 -4.30 -27.91
N MET A 122 4.95 -4.04 -28.70
CA MET A 122 5.90 -2.96 -28.43
C MET A 122 5.22 -1.59 -28.39
N ARG A 123 4.37 -1.27 -29.38
CA ARG A 123 3.59 -0.02 -29.39
C ARG A 123 2.63 0.09 -28.20
N TYR A 124 2.01 -1.01 -27.80
CA TYR A 124 1.15 -1.05 -26.61
C TYR A 124 1.97 -0.75 -25.33
N LEU A 125 3.11 -1.42 -25.14
CA LEU A 125 3.98 -1.25 -23.99
C LEU A 125 4.58 0.18 -23.92
N GLU A 126 4.93 0.77 -25.06
CA GLU A 126 5.32 2.19 -25.15
C GLU A 126 4.20 3.13 -24.71
N LYS A 127 2.96 2.90 -25.18
CA LYS A 127 1.79 3.68 -24.74
C LYS A 127 1.56 3.56 -23.23
N GLN A 128 1.65 2.34 -22.69
CA GLN A 128 1.50 2.11 -21.25
C GLN A 128 2.62 2.82 -20.46
N GLN A 129 3.84 2.84 -20.97
CA GLN A 129 4.95 3.55 -20.34
C GLN A 129 4.69 5.05 -20.26
N SER A 130 4.19 5.67 -21.33
CA SER A 130 3.79 7.08 -21.34
C SER A 130 2.62 7.35 -20.38
N GLU A 131 1.60 6.50 -20.39
CA GLU A 131 0.45 6.64 -19.48
C GLU A 131 0.86 6.57 -18.00
N VAL A 132 1.80 5.67 -17.65
CA VAL A 132 2.35 5.57 -16.30
C VAL A 132 3.17 6.81 -15.94
N GLN A 133 3.95 7.35 -16.87
CA GLN A 133 4.73 8.56 -16.64
C GLN A 133 3.85 9.80 -16.39
N GLU A 134 2.73 9.92 -17.09
CA GLU A 134 1.82 11.06 -16.98
C GLU A 134 0.90 10.97 -15.75
N ASN A 135 0.44 9.77 -15.40
CA ASN A 135 -0.63 9.60 -14.41
C ASN A 135 -0.16 9.00 -13.07
N CYS A 136 1.14 8.76 -12.89
CA CYS A 136 1.63 8.23 -11.61
C CYS A 136 1.31 9.21 -10.47
N PRO A 137 0.62 8.77 -9.39
CA PRO A 137 0.22 9.64 -8.29
C PRO A 137 1.38 10.29 -7.52
N LYS A 138 2.59 9.70 -7.61
CA LYS A 138 3.78 10.14 -6.88
C LYS A 138 5.01 10.07 -7.76
N GLN A 139 5.82 11.12 -7.76
CA GLN A 139 7.06 11.14 -8.52
C GLN A 139 7.98 10.02 -8.05
N GLY A 140 8.36 9.12 -8.96
CA GLY A 140 9.21 7.96 -8.67
C GLY A 140 8.51 6.78 -7.98
N GLY A 141 7.24 6.90 -7.61
CA GLY A 141 6.49 5.80 -6.96
C GLY A 141 6.19 4.62 -7.89
N CYS A 142 5.90 4.90 -9.16
CA CYS A 142 5.57 3.87 -10.14
C CYS A 142 6.78 3.16 -10.78
N LYS A 143 7.97 3.21 -10.16
CA LYS A 143 9.21 2.59 -10.68
C LYS A 143 9.02 1.12 -11.07
N ILE A 144 8.28 0.38 -10.24
CA ILE A 144 7.99 -1.04 -10.45
C ILE A 144 7.21 -1.31 -11.75
N LEU A 145 6.33 -0.38 -12.17
CA LEU A 145 5.60 -0.51 -13.43
C LEU A 145 6.54 -0.30 -14.63
N PHE A 146 7.48 0.64 -14.53
CA PHE A 146 8.48 0.86 -15.58
C PHE A 146 9.37 -0.38 -15.75
N GLU A 147 9.87 -0.94 -14.65
CA GLU A 147 10.67 -2.16 -14.65
C GLU A 147 9.88 -3.35 -15.23
N MET A 148 8.61 -3.49 -14.85
CA MET A 148 7.73 -4.52 -15.39
C MET A 148 7.51 -4.35 -16.91
N ILE A 149 7.28 -3.14 -17.39
CA ILE A 149 7.12 -2.86 -18.83
C ILE A 149 8.42 -3.18 -19.58
N GLU A 150 9.58 -2.82 -19.02
CA GLU A 150 10.88 -3.11 -19.62
C GLU A 150 11.15 -4.63 -19.69
N ASP A 151 10.87 -5.38 -18.63
CA ASP A 151 10.93 -6.84 -18.64
C ASP A 151 10.00 -7.42 -19.74
N LEU A 152 8.78 -6.91 -19.84
CA LEU A 152 7.85 -7.29 -20.90
C LEU A 152 8.31 -6.87 -22.31
N LYS A 153 9.20 -5.88 -22.48
CA LYS A 153 9.80 -5.59 -23.79
C LYS A 153 10.92 -6.58 -24.14
N ASN A 154 11.63 -7.07 -23.12
CA ASN A 154 12.79 -7.95 -23.28
C ASN A 154 12.46 -9.44 -23.38
N ARG A 155 11.26 -9.86 -22.97
CA ARG A 155 10.75 -11.23 -23.17
C ARG A 155 10.43 -11.49 -24.65
N GLN A 156 11.43 -11.95 -25.40
CA GLN A 156 11.34 -12.44 -26.78
C GLN A 156 10.98 -13.92 -26.84
#